data_AF-R7TJY8-F1
#
_entry.id   AF-R7TJY8-F1
#
_cell.length_a   1.000
_cell.length_b   1.000
_cell.length_c   1.000
_cell.angle_alpha   90.00
_cell.angle_beta   90.00
_cell.angle_gamma   90.00
#
_symmetry.space_group_name_H-M   'P 1'
#
loop_
_entity.id
_entity.type
_entity.pdbx_description
1 polymer ?
#
loop_
_entity_poly.entity_id
_entity_poly.type
_entity_poly.pdbx_seq_one_letter_code
_entity_poly.pdbx_strand_id
1 'polypeptide(L)'
;LVEILPNRTSKQRQEIREEYMQKFGLDLLEDANRRLTWQPGPLKHATSALIMSPAQYDAQTIREAIKGPGTNEKKLNEILITRNKQDKIALVEAYKNRFKSDLEKDIKSKTSADYGQVCLQLLNSNGDTGNSVNEELAKASAADILQARLTLA
;
A
#
# COMPACT_ATOMS: atom_id res chain seq x y z
N LEU A 1 12.74 19.01 10.62
CA LEU A 1 12.08 17.86 9.94
C LEU A 1 12.82 17.49 8.66
N VAL A 2 12.98 18.43 7.72
CA VAL A 2 13.57 18.19 6.39
C VAL A 2 15.06 17.81 6.43
N GLU A 3 15.84 18.26 7.41
CA GLU A 3 17.25 17.88 7.53
C GLU A 3 17.48 16.59 8.33
N ILE A 4 16.54 16.24 9.19
CA ILE A 4 16.69 15.13 10.15
C ILE A 4 16.13 13.84 9.55
N LEU A 5 14.89 13.88 9.05
CA LEU A 5 14.18 12.67 8.63
C LEU A 5 14.80 11.96 7.42
N PRO A 6 15.25 12.65 6.34
CA PRO A 6 15.84 11.97 5.19
C PRO A 6 17.14 11.23 5.53
N ASN A 7 17.87 11.69 6.54
CA ASN A 7 19.16 11.14 6.98
C ASN A 7 19.00 10.03 8.03
N ARG A 8 17.81 9.42 8.15
CA ARG A 8 17.51 8.36 9.12
C ARG A 8 16.78 7.21 8.42
N THR A 9 17.07 5.99 8.82
CA THR A 9 16.38 4.81 8.29
C THR A 9 14.92 4.78 8.75
N SER A 10 14.06 4.03 8.06
CA SER A 10 12.65 3.91 8.47
C SER A 10 12.49 3.45 9.92
N LYS A 11 13.34 2.51 10.38
CA LYS A 11 13.32 2.01 11.76
C LYS A 11 13.67 3.12 12.75
N GLN A 12 14.76 3.86 12.51
CA GLN A 12 15.14 5.00 13.34
C GLN A 12 14.05 6.08 13.38
N ARG A 13 13.35 6.32 12.26
CA ARG A 13 12.23 7.27 12.23
C ARG A 13 11.04 6.81 13.08
N GLN A 14 10.78 5.50 13.16
CA GLN A 14 9.76 4.98 14.08
C GLN A 14 10.18 5.13 15.54
N GLU A 15 11.43 4.81 15.89
CA GLU A 15 11.97 5.03 17.24
C GLU A 15 11.89 6.52 17.64
N ILE A 16 12.25 7.43 16.73
CA ILE A 16 12.12 8.88 16.94
C ILE A 16 10.66 9.27 17.21
N ARG A 17 9.71 8.70 16.46
CA ARG A 17 8.28 8.99 16.64
C ARG A 17 7.78 8.51 18.01
N GLU A 18 8.19 7.33 18.44
CA GLU A 18 7.84 6.76 19.75
C GLU A 18 8.41 7.61 20.90
N GLU A 19 9.71 7.95 20.82
CA GLU A 19 10.38 8.84 21.78
C GLU A 19 9.73 10.23 21.85
N TYR A 20 9.33 10.77 20.69
CA TYR A 20 8.62 12.06 20.62
C TYR A 20 7.26 11.97 21.33
N MET A 21 6.52 10.88 21.11
CA MET A 21 5.25 10.64 21.77
C MET A 21 5.41 10.50 23.29
N GLN A 22 6.44 9.78 23.76
CA GLN A 22 6.69 9.60 25.18
C GLN A 22 7.09 10.91 25.87
N LYS A 23 7.95 11.73 25.24
CA LYS A 23 8.47 12.96 25.85
C LYS A 23 7.47 14.11 25.83
N PHE A 24 6.72 14.25 24.75
CA PHE A 24 5.87 15.43 24.53
C PHE A 24 4.37 15.12 24.58
N GLY A 25 3.97 13.84 24.66
CA GLY A 25 2.56 13.43 24.66
C GLY A 25 1.84 13.69 23.33
N LEU A 26 2.59 13.92 22.25
CA LEU A 26 2.06 14.29 20.94
C LEU A 26 2.55 13.31 19.87
N ASP A 27 1.66 12.87 18.98
CA ASP A 27 2.05 12.09 17.82
C ASP A 27 2.81 12.97 16.81
N LEU A 28 4.02 12.54 16.45
CA LEU A 28 4.90 13.30 15.55
C LEU A 28 4.27 13.56 14.17
N LEU A 29 3.50 12.60 13.65
CA LEU A 29 2.85 12.75 12.33
C LEU A 29 1.74 13.80 12.40
N GLU A 30 0.92 13.78 13.45
CA GLU A 30 -0.09 14.82 13.67
C GLU A 30 0.51 16.20 13.86
N ASP A 31 1.53 16.34 14.70
CA ASP A 31 2.19 17.63 14.94
C ASP A 31 2.84 18.17 13.66
N ALA A 32 3.54 17.32 12.90
CA ALA A 32 4.09 17.69 11.60
C ALA A 32 2.98 18.15 10.63
N ASN A 33 1.85 17.44 10.58
CA ASN A 33 0.72 17.80 9.72
C ASN A 33 0.06 19.13 10.11
N ARG A 34 -0.03 19.43 11.42
CA ARG A 34 -0.55 20.71 11.93
C ARG A 34 0.39 21.87 11.59
N ARG A 35 1.70 21.68 11.75
CA ARG A 35 2.71 22.71 11.44
C ARG A 35 2.80 22.99 9.93
N LEU A 36 2.66 21.97 9.11
CA LEU A 36 2.68 22.09 7.64
C LEU A 36 1.29 22.37 7.03
N THR A 37 0.30 22.78 7.83
CA THR A 37 -1.05 23.09 7.33
C THR A 37 -1.04 24.18 6.26
N TRP A 38 -0.22 25.21 6.47
CA TRP A 38 -0.09 26.36 5.56
C TRP A 38 0.92 26.15 4.43
N GLN A 39 1.57 24.98 4.38
CA GLN A 39 2.43 24.57 3.27
C GLN A 39 1.80 23.39 2.52
N PRO A 40 0.75 23.64 1.72
CA PRO A 40 0.20 22.61 0.85
C PRO A 40 1.22 22.23 -0.22
N GLY A 41 1.36 20.94 -0.52
CA GLY A 41 2.15 20.49 -1.66
C GLY A 41 3.04 19.27 -1.38
N PRO A 42 4.11 19.09 -2.20
CA PRO A 42 4.99 17.93 -2.14
C PRO A 42 5.69 17.76 -0.80
N LEU A 43 6.02 18.86 -0.12
CA LEU A 43 6.76 18.84 1.13
C LEU A 43 5.97 18.18 2.28
N LYS A 44 4.67 18.51 2.40
CA LYS A 44 3.80 17.89 3.41
C LYS A 44 3.69 16.39 3.17
N HIS A 45 3.43 15.97 1.93
CA HIS A 45 3.34 14.56 1.56
C HIS A 45 4.65 13.82 1.85
N ALA A 46 5.80 14.36 1.42
CA ALA A 46 7.10 13.74 1.65
C ALA A 46 7.41 13.62 3.15
N THR A 47 7.08 14.63 3.94
CA THR A 47 7.28 14.60 5.40
C THR A 47 6.40 13.54 6.05
N SER A 48 5.11 13.47 5.72
CA SER A 48 4.22 12.42 6.24
C SER A 48 4.70 11.03 5.84
N ALA A 49 5.12 10.85 4.58
CA ALA A 49 5.64 9.59 4.07
C ALA A 49 6.91 9.13 4.81
N LEU A 50 7.81 10.07 5.15
CA LEU A 50 9.01 9.76 5.92
C LEU A 50 8.67 9.35 7.37
N ILE A 51 7.67 9.95 8.00
CA ILE A 51 7.31 9.64 9.39
C ILE A 51 6.56 8.30 9.49
N MET A 52 5.72 7.98 8.51
CA MET A 52 4.99 6.71 8.47
C MET A 52 5.93 5.51 8.28
N SER A 53 5.54 4.36 8.84
CA SER A 53 6.14 3.10 8.42
C SER A 53 5.73 2.78 6.96
N PRO A 54 6.48 1.93 6.23
CA PRO A 54 6.13 1.57 4.85
C PRO A 54 4.70 1.05 4.73
N ALA A 55 4.29 0.14 5.62
CA ALA A 55 2.94 -0.40 5.67
C ALA A 55 1.85 0.67 5.96
N GLN A 56 2.14 1.64 6.84
CA GLN A 56 1.22 2.75 7.11
C GLN A 56 1.06 3.67 5.88
N TYR A 57 2.15 3.91 5.15
CA TYR A 57 2.12 4.73 3.94
C TYR A 57 1.37 4.02 2.81
N ASP A 58 1.60 2.73 2.61
CA ASP A 58 0.85 1.93 1.64
C ASP A 58 -0.64 1.91 1.98
N ALA A 59 -1.00 1.72 3.26
CA ALA A 59 -2.39 1.75 3.71
C ALA A 59 -3.06 3.09 3.43
N GLN A 60 -2.36 4.19 3.72
CA GLN A 60 -2.82 5.56 3.44
C GLN A 60 -3.01 5.78 1.94
N THR A 61 -2.06 5.33 1.12
CA THR A 61 -2.11 5.48 -0.34
C THR A 61 -3.26 4.70 -0.96
N ILE A 62 -3.50 3.46 -0.50
CA ILE A 62 -4.66 2.69 -0.94
C ILE A 62 -5.96 3.37 -0.51
N ARG A 63 -6.04 3.85 0.73
CA ARG A 63 -7.24 4.57 1.20
C ARG A 63 -7.54 5.78 0.33
N GLU A 64 -6.53 6.55 -0.04
CA GLU A 64 -6.68 7.68 -0.97
C GLU A 64 -7.10 7.23 -2.37
N ALA A 65 -6.64 6.07 -2.83
CA ALA A 65 -7.01 5.54 -4.12
C ALA A 65 -8.50 5.14 -4.21
N ILE A 66 -9.11 4.67 -3.11
CA ILE A 66 -10.48 4.10 -3.11
C ILE A 66 -11.54 4.98 -2.42
N LYS A 67 -11.16 6.10 -1.79
CA LYS A 67 -12.08 6.98 -1.06
C LYS A 67 -12.83 7.98 -1.95
N GLY A 68 -12.28 8.34 -3.11
CA GLY A 68 -12.81 9.38 -4.00
C GLY A 68 -14.01 8.95 -4.87
N PRO A 69 -14.54 9.86 -5.71
CA PRO A 69 -15.44 9.48 -6.80
C PRO A 69 -14.65 8.62 -7.81
N GLY A 70 -14.95 7.33 -7.84
CA GLY A 70 -14.17 6.33 -8.59
C GLY A 70 -12.93 5.84 -7.85
N THR A 71 -12.12 5.03 -8.54
CA THR A 71 -10.92 4.39 -7.97
C THR A 71 -9.68 4.79 -8.76
N ASN A 72 -8.62 5.21 -8.07
CA ASN A 72 -7.32 5.42 -8.69
C ASN A 72 -6.59 4.08 -8.84
N GLU A 73 -6.93 3.37 -9.91
CA GLU A 73 -6.40 2.05 -10.24
C GLU A 73 -4.87 2.03 -10.35
N LYS A 74 -4.26 3.13 -10.82
CA LYS A 74 -2.80 3.22 -10.94
C LYS A 74 -2.10 3.07 -9.59
N LYS A 75 -2.56 3.83 -8.58
CA LYS A 75 -2.01 3.75 -7.21
C LYS A 75 -2.28 2.40 -6.57
N LEU A 76 -3.47 1.86 -6.78
CA LEU A 76 -3.85 0.55 -6.23
C LEU A 76 -2.98 -0.57 -6.83
N ASN A 77 -2.83 -0.58 -8.16
CA ASN A 77 -2.02 -1.55 -8.89
C ASN A 77 -0.54 -1.47 -8.49
N GLU A 78 0.02 -0.26 -8.39
CA GLU A 78 1.42 -0.05 -7.98
C GLU A 78 1.73 -0.78 -6.68
N ILE A 79 0.87 -0.63 -5.66
CA ILE A 79 1.09 -1.26 -4.36
C ILE A 79 0.82 -2.76 -4.41
N LEU A 80 -0.30 -3.19 -4.99
CA LEU A 80 -0.69 -4.61 -4.97
C LEU A 80 0.25 -5.50 -5.80
N ILE A 81 0.85 -4.97 -6.88
CA ILE A 81 1.76 -5.71 -7.75
C ILE A 81 3.18 -5.73 -7.18
N THR A 82 3.69 -4.60 -6.66
CA THR A 82 5.12 -4.48 -6.31
C THR A 82 5.46 -4.95 -4.91
N ARG A 83 4.49 -5.07 -4.00
CA ARG A 83 4.74 -5.49 -2.62
C ARG A 83 4.88 -7.01 -2.51
N ASN A 84 5.86 -7.43 -1.71
CA ASN A 84 6.03 -8.85 -1.39
C ASN A 84 4.97 -9.31 -0.37
N LYS A 85 4.95 -10.61 -0.08
CA LYS A 85 4.00 -11.21 0.86
C LYS A 85 4.05 -10.60 2.27
N GLN A 86 5.24 -10.36 2.82
CA GLN A 86 5.40 -9.80 4.15
C GLN A 86 4.89 -8.35 4.21
N ASP A 87 5.19 -7.56 3.19
CA ASP A 87 4.72 -6.19 3.06
C ASP A 87 3.18 -6.13 2.96
N LYS A 88 2.57 -7.05 2.19
CA LYS A 88 1.11 -7.15 2.04
C LYS A 88 0.42 -7.51 3.37
N ILE A 89 1.00 -8.42 4.16
CA ILE A 89 0.48 -8.76 5.49
C ILE A 89 0.54 -7.53 6.41
N ALA A 90 1.69 -6.84 6.46
CA ALA A 90 1.86 -5.65 7.27
C ALA A 90 0.92 -4.50 6.83
N LEU A 91 0.69 -4.36 5.52
CA LEU A 91 -0.26 -3.43 4.93
C LEU A 91 -1.69 -3.69 5.41
N VAL A 92 -2.17 -4.93 5.35
CA VAL A 92 -3.53 -5.30 5.79
C VAL A 92 -3.72 -4.95 7.27
N GLU A 93 -2.73 -5.28 8.10
CA GLU A 93 -2.76 -4.95 9.52
C GLU A 93 -2.76 -3.43 9.76
N ALA A 94 -1.87 -2.70 9.10
CA ALA A 94 -1.78 -1.24 9.20
C ALA A 94 -3.07 -0.55 8.76
N TYR A 95 -3.70 -1.03 7.68
CA TYR A 95 -4.97 -0.51 7.17
C TYR A 95 -6.10 -0.70 8.18
N LYS A 96 -6.23 -1.91 8.74
CA LYS A 96 -7.22 -2.23 9.78
C LYS A 96 -7.03 -1.37 11.02
N ASN A 97 -5.78 -1.24 11.48
CA ASN A 97 -5.47 -0.48 12.68
C ASN A 97 -5.75 1.02 12.51
N ARG A 98 -5.42 1.58 11.35
CA ARG A 98 -5.53 3.02 11.06
C ARG A 98 -6.96 3.46 10.71
N PHE A 99 -7.66 2.71 9.87
CA PHE A 99 -8.97 3.11 9.35
C PHE A 99 -10.14 2.39 10.01
N LYS A 100 -9.87 1.42 10.89
CA LYS A 100 -10.88 0.56 11.52
C LYS A 100 -11.83 -0.08 10.49
N SER A 101 -11.28 -0.36 9.31
CA SER A 101 -11.99 -0.95 8.18
C SER A 101 -11.21 -2.14 7.63
N ASP A 102 -11.91 -3.00 6.90
CA ASP A 102 -11.34 -4.17 6.26
C ASP A 102 -10.91 -3.82 4.84
N LEU A 103 -9.62 -4.02 4.53
CA LEU A 103 -9.05 -3.65 3.24
C LEU A 103 -9.71 -4.41 2.08
N GLU A 104 -9.97 -5.70 2.24
CA GLU A 104 -10.58 -6.51 1.18
C GLU A 104 -12.01 -6.07 0.90
N LYS A 105 -12.79 -5.82 1.95
CA LYS A 105 -14.17 -5.31 1.81
C LYS A 105 -14.18 -3.95 1.15
N ASP A 106 -13.27 -3.06 1.55
CA ASP A 106 -13.18 -1.73 0.97
C ASP A 106 -12.82 -1.80 -0.52
N ILE A 107 -11.84 -2.64 -0.92
CA ILE A 107 -11.52 -2.88 -2.33
C ILE A 107 -12.76 -3.36 -3.09
N LYS A 108 -13.41 -4.45 -2.63
CA LYS A 108 -14.62 -5.00 -3.27
C LYS A 108 -15.72 -3.96 -3.46
N SER A 109 -15.92 -3.08 -2.49
CA SER A 109 -16.98 -2.08 -2.52
C SER A 109 -16.69 -0.88 -3.44
N LYS A 110 -15.41 -0.68 -3.82
CA LYS A 110 -14.95 0.50 -4.57
C LYS A 110 -14.46 0.19 -5.98
N THR A 111 -14.35 -1.09 -6.33
CA THR A 111 -13.97 -1.55 -7.66
C THR A 111 -15.15 -2.23 -8.36
N SER A 112 -15.06 -2.39 -9.69
CA SER A 112 -15.94 -3.31 -10.41
C SER A 112 -15.72 -4.76 -9.93
N ALA A 113 -16.66 -5.65 -10.23
CA ALA A 113 -16.60 -7.04 -9.81
C ALA A 113 -15.30 -7.72 -10.28
N ASP A 114 -15.01 -7.67 -11.57
CA ASP A 114 -13.86 -8.36 -12.16
C ASP A 114 -12.53 -7.76 -11.68
N TYR A 115 -12.40 -6.44 -11.69
CA TYR A 115 -11.19 -5.77 -11.22
C TYR A 115 -10.96 -5.99 -9.72
N GLY A 116 -12.03 -5.99 -8.92
CA GLY A 116 -11.98 -6.30 -7.50
C GLY A 116 -11.47 -7.70 -7.23
N GLN A 117 -11.92 -8.70 -8.00
CA GLN A 117 -11.42 -10.07 -7.87
C GLN A 117 -9.91 -10.15 -8.14
N VAL A 118 -9.44 -9.52 -9.21
CA VAL A 118 -8.00 -9.46 -9.52
C VAL A 118 -7.21 -8.79 -8.39
N CYS A 119 -7.71 -7.67 -7.86
CA CYS A 119 -7.04 -6.97 -6.75
C CYS A 119 -6.91 -7.85 -5.50
N LEU A 120 -7.94 -8.63 -5.16
CA LEU A 120 -7.90 -9.53 -4.01
C LEU A 120 -6.97 -10.71 -4.24
N GLN A 121 -6.95 -11.25 -5.45
CA GLN A 121 -5.98 -12.28 -5.83
C GLN A 121 -4.56 -11.73 -5.70
N LEU A 122 -4.29 -10.51 -6.15
CA LEU A 122 -2.96 -9.89 -5.97
C LEU A 122 -2.62 -9.68 -4.50
N LEU A 123 -3.56 -9.21 -3.68
CA LEU A 123 -3.37 -9.00 -2.25
C LEU A 123 -3.06 -10.32 -1.51
N ASN A 124 -3.73 -11.40 -1.88
CA ASN A 124 -3.59 -12.72 -1.24
C ASN A 124 -2.58 -13.64 -1.93
N SER A 125 -2.11 -13.29 -3.13
CA SER A 125 -1.16 -14.09 -3.89
C SER A 125 0.14 -14.22 -3.11
N ASN A 126 0.61 -15.47 -2.99
CA ASN A 126 1.85 -15.75 -2.29
C ASN A 126 3.10 -15.35 -3.09
N GLY A 127 2.95 -15.02 -4.39
CA GLY A 127 4.03 -14.76 -5.34
C GLY A 127 5.02 -15.91 -5.33
N ASP A 128 4.99 -16.81 -6.33
CA ASP A 128 5.93 -17.93 -6.34
C ASP A 128 7.37 -17.38 -6.32
N THR A 129 8.05 -17.51 -5.19
CA THR A 129 9.39 -16.90 -4.95
C THR A 129 10.51 -17.79 -5.49
N GLY A 130 10.16 -18.90 -6.15
CA GLY A 130 11.10 -19.80 -6.79
C GLY A 130 11.71 -19.17 -8.03
N ASN A 131 13.05 -19.12 -8.09
CA ASN A 131 13.79 -18.69 -9.28
C ASN A 131 13.85 -19.78 -10.38
N SER A 132 13.17 -20.91 -10.17
CA SER A 132 13.10 -22.03 -11.10
C SER A 132 11.92 -21.87 -12.05
N VAL A 133 12.18 -21.73 -13.34
CA VAL A 133 11.14 -21.67 -14.36
C VAL A 133 10.59 -23.08 -14.61
N ASN A 134 9.30 -23.28 -14.35
CA ASN A 134 8.60 -24.49 -14.80
C ASN A 134 8.14 -24.28 -16.25
N GLU A 135 8.93 -24.78 -17.21
CA GLU A 135 8.64 -24.64 -18.64
C GLU A 135 7.32 -25.30 -19.07
N GLU A 136 6.92 -26.40 -18.42
CA GLU A 136 5.65 -27.07 -18.72
C GLU A 136 4.45 -26.23 -18.28
N LEU A 137 4.52 -25.66 -17.07
CA LEU A 137 3.50 -24.73 -16.59
C LEU A 137 3.43 -23.47 -17.47
N ALA A 138 4.57 -22.98 -17.96
CA ALA A 138 4.60 -21.83 -18.86
C ALA A 138 3.90 -22.12 -20.21
N LYS A 139 4.14 -23.30 -20.80
CA LYS A 139 3.47 -23.74 -22.03
C LYS A 139 1.98 -23.96 -21.83
N ALA A 140 1.59 -24.62 -20.73
CA ALA A 140 0.19 -24.83 -20.37
C ALA A 140 -0.53 -23.48 -20.19
N SER A 141 0.06 -22.57 -19.42
CA SER A 141 -0.49 -21.23 -19.19
C SER A 141 -0.66 -20.44 -20.50
N ALA A 142 0.29 -20.55 -21.44
CA ALA A 142 0.16 -19.91 -22.75
C ALA A 142 -1.02 -20.47 -23.57
N ALA A 143 -1.26 -21.78 -23.50
CA ALA A 143 -2.41 -22.40 -24.15
C ALA A 143 -3.74 -21.98 -23.51
N ASP A 144 -3.79 -21.91 -22.18
CA ASP A 144 -4.98 -21.47 -21.43
C ASP A 144 -5.33 -20.02 -21.75
N ILE A 145 -4.34 -19.13 -21.85
CA ILE A 145 -4.53 -17.73 -22.26
C ILE A 145 -5.10 -17.65 -23.69
N LEU A 146 -4.63 -18.49 -24.60
CA LEU A 146 -5.16 -18.53 -25.97
C LEU A 146 -6.61 -19.02 -26.00
N GLN A 147 -6.96 -20.04 -25.23
CA GLN A 147 -8.35 -20.51 -25.12
C GLN A 147 -9.27 -19.44 -24.52
N ALA A 148 -8.84 -18.79 -23.44
CA ALA A 148 -9.61 -17.70 -22.82
C ALA A 148 -9.87 -16.55 -23.80
N ARG A 149 -8.88 -16.22 -24.65
CA ARG A 149 -9.05 -15.21 -25.71
C ARG A 149 -10.16 -15.57 -26.69
N LEU A 150 -10.30 -16.85 -27.06
CA LEU A 150 -11.31 -17.31 -28.01
C LEU A 150 -12.72 -17.30 -27.41
N THR A 151 -12.85 -17.46 -26.09
CA THR A 151 -14.14 -17.45 -25.37
C THR A 151 -14.65 -16.05 -24.99
N LEU A 152 -13.78 -15.03 -25.02
CA LEU A 152 -14.11 -13.64 -24.70
C LEU A 152 -14.51 -12.80 -25.93
N ALA A 153 -14.56 -13.40 -27.12
CA ALA A 153 -15.04 -12.80 -28.37
C ALA A 153 -16.47 -13.24 -28.67
#